data_AF-K1RE42-F1
#
_entry.id   AF-K1RE42-F1
#
_cell.length_a   1.000
_cell.length_b   1.000
_cell.length_c   1.000
_cell.angle_alpha   90.00
_cell.angle_beta   90.00
_cell.angle_gamma   90.00
#
_symmetry.space_group_name_H-M   'P 1'
#
loop_
_entity.id
_entity.type
_entity.pdbx_description
1 polymer ?
#
loop_
_entity_poly.entity_id
_entity_poly.type
_entity_poly.pdbx_seq_one_letter_code
_entity_poly.pdbx_strand_id
1 'polypeptide(L)'
;QVREDYDYIIIDTQPTRDSLLLTNAINAADYVLIPSLCEANSQESAFRTYALCNELRNTPGSHLKGVGVILTMVVKKAATTKLSATSANRF
;
A
#
# COMPACT_ATOMS: atom_id res chain seq x y z
N GLN A 1 6.38 3.21 24.00
CA GLN A 1 6.85 4.46 23.37
C GLN A 1 8.26 4.18 22.90
N VAL A 2 8.54 4.27 21.59
CA VAL A 2 9.87 3.96 20.98
C VAL A 2 10.20 4.87 19.78
N ARG A 3 9.34 5.83 19.45
CA ARG A 3 9.46 6.63 18.21
C ARG A 3 10.73 7.47 18.16
N GLU A 4 11.22 7.91 19.31
CA GLU A 4 12.45 8.72 19.42
C GLU A 4 13.72 7.85 19.39
N ASP A 5 13.59 6.54 19.52
CA ASP A 5 14.72 5.61 19.61
C ASP A 5 15.15 5.05 18.23
N TYR A 6 14.36 5.26 17.18
CA TYR A 6 14.59 4.71 15.85
C TYR A 6 14.38 5.75 14.76
N ASP A 7 15.26 5.76 13.75
CA ASP A 7 15.11 6.61 12.57
C ASP A 7 13.87 6.23 11.74
N TYR A 8 13.59 4.92 11.66
CA TYR A 8 12.47 4.36 10.92
C TYR A 8 11.85 3.19 11.67
N ILE A 9 10.53 3.09 11.60
CA ILE A 9 9.75 1.94 12.07
C ILE A 9 9.07 1.34 10.84
N ILE A 10 9.33 0.07 10.57
CA ILE A 10 8.69 -0.68 9.49
C ILE A 10 7.60 -1.56 10.10
N ILE A 11 6.37 -1.38 9.65
CA ILE A 11 5.22 -2.20 10.04
C ILE A 11 4.91 -3.13 8.86
N ASP A 12 5.14 -4.42 9.04
CA ASP A 12 4.71 -5.44 8.08
C ASP A 12 3.38 -6.05 8.53
N THR A 13 2.41 -6.09 7.62
CA THR A 13 1.08 -6.61 7.91
C THR A 13 0.88 -7.93 7.19
N GLN A 14 0.33 -8.93 7.90
CA GLN A 14 -0.11 -10.15 7.24
C GLN A 14 -1.18 -9.82 6.17
N PRO A 15 -1.26 -10.58 5.06
CA PRO A 15 -2.39 -10.50 4.15
C PRO A 15 -3.67 -10.89 4.90
N THR A 16 -4.47 -9.89 5.28
CA THR A 16 -5.59 -10.09 6.20
C THR A 16 -6.92 -9.70 5.56
N ARG A 17 -7.97 -10.46 5.91
CA ARG A 17 -9.37 -10.05 5.70
C ARG A 17 -9.90 -9.21 6.86
N ASP A 18 -9.23 -9.27 8.00
CA ASP A 18 -9.54 -8.47 9.18
C ASP A 18 -9.03 -7.05 8.99
N SER A 19 -9.97 -6.10 8.87
CA SER A 19 -9.69 -4.69 8.64
C SER A 19 -9.03 -4.01 9.84
N LEU A 20 -9.10 -4.57 11.06
CA LEU A 20 -8.63 -3.89 12.26
C LEU A 20 -7.10 -3.77 12.32
N LEU A 21 -6.37 -4.86 12.05
CA LEU A 21 -4.91 -4.84 12.04
C LEU A 21 -4.36 -3.92 10.96
N LEU A 22 -4.95 -3.96 9.77
CA LEU A 22 -4.57 -3.09 8.67
C LEU A 22 -4.88 -1.62 8.99
N THR A 23 -6.05 -1.32 9.56
CA THR A 23 -6.43 0.04 9.96
C THR A 23 -5.50 0.59 11.04
N ASN A 24 -5.14 -0.23 12.04
CA ASN A 24 -4.19 0.16 13.08
C ASN A 24 -2.80 0.44 12.51
N ALA A 25 -2.32 -0.40 11.59
CA ALA A 25 -1.05 -0.19 10.91
C ALA A 25 -1.06 1.10 10.09
N ILE A 26 -2.12 1.37 9.33
CA ILE A 26 -2.27 2.60 8.54
C ILE A 26 -2.31 3.84 9.45
N ASN A 27 -3.09 3.81 10.54
CA ASN A 27 -3.19 4.93 11.48
C ASN A 27 -1.88 5.21 12.22
N ALA A 28 -1.04 4.19 12.43
CA ALA A 28 0.27 4.34 13.05
C ALA A 28 1.36 4.82 12.08
N ALA A 29 1.15 4.73 10.77
CA ALA A 29 2.15 4.97 9.76
C ALA A 29 2.15 6.42 9.24
N ASP A 30 3.35 7.00 9.08
CA ASP A 30 3.54 8.25 8.35
C ASP A 30 3.42 8.04 6.83
N TYR A 31 3.80 6.85 6.33
CA TYR A 31 3.76 6.50 4.91
C TYR A 31 3.34 5.04 4.74
N VAL A 32 2.56 4.75 3.69
CA VAL A 32 2.14 3.38 3.34
C VAL A 32 2.66 3.02 1.95
N LEU A 33 3.28 1.85 1.83
CA LEU A 33 3.71 1.27 0.57
C LEU A 33 2.92 -0.02 0.30
N ILE A 34 2.17 -0.06 -0.79
CA ILE A 34 1.30 -1.17 -1.16
C ILE A 34 2.03 -2.02 -2.22
N PRO A 35 2.49 -3.24 -1.88
CA PRO A 35 3.03 -4.15 -2.88
C PRO A 35 1.90 -4.74 -3.73
N SER A 36 2.08 -4.74 -5.05
CA SER A 36 1.13 -5.34 -5.99
C SER A 36 1.87 -6.18 -7.03
N LEU A 37 1.39 -7.39 -7.31
CA LEU A 37 1.89 -8.18 -8.44
C LEU A 37 1.37 -7.58 -9.76
N CYS A 38 2.08 -7.84 -10.86
CA CYS A 38 1.68 -7.40 -12.20
C CYS A 38 0.58 -8.29 -12.82
N GLU A 39 -0.51 -8.51 -12.10
CA GLU A 39 -1.69 -9.25 -12.55
C GLU A 39 -2.99 -8.56 -12.13
N ALA A 40 -4.08 -8.84 -12.85
CA ALA A 40 -5.35 -8.12 -12.68
C ALA A 40 -5.93 -8.23 -11.25
N ASN A 41 -5.84 -9.41 -10.63
CA ASN A 41 -6.37 -9.64 -9.29
C ASN A 41 -5.60 -8.85 -8.22
N SER A 42 -4.28 -8.77 -8.33
CA SER A 42 -3.45 -8.00 -7.42
C SER A 42 -3.68 -6.50 -7.56
N GLN A 43 -3.87 -6.02 -8.78
CA GLN A 43 -4.18 -4.62 -9.04
C GLN A 43 -5.47 -4.17 -8.33
N GLU A 44 -6.52 -4.98 -8.42
CA GLU A 44 -7.78 -4.68 -7.73
C GLU A 44 -7.62 -4.67 -6.20
N SER A 45 -6.85 -5.62 -5.64
CA SER A 45 -6.58 -5.63 -4.19
C SER A 45 -5.79 -4.39 -3.74
N ALA A 46 -4.79 -3.97 -4.52
CA ALA A 46 -4.00 -2.78 -4.23
C ALA A 46 -4.86 -1.51 -4.29
N PHE A 47 -5.83 -1.45 -5.21
CA PHE A 47 -6.78 -0.34 -5.30
C PHE A 47 -7.69 -0.26 -4.07
N ARG A 48 -8.19 -1.39 -3.57
CA ARG A 48 -8.99 -1.41 -2.32
C ARG A 48 -8.17 -0.89 -1.14
N THR A 49 -6.93 -1.34 -1.00
CA THR A 49 -6.05 -0.87 0.08
C THR A 49 -5.72 0.61 -0.08
N TYR A 50 -5.45 1.08 -1.30
CA TYR A 50 -5.20 2.49 -1.58
C TYR A 50 -6.42 3.37 -1.24
N ALA A 51 -7.63 2.92 -1.59
CA ALA A 51 -8.87 3.62 -1.24
C ALA A 51 -9.06 3.72 0.27
N LEU A 52 -8.83 2.63 1.01
CA LEU A 52 -8.86 2.63 2.48
C LEU A 52 -7.82 3.60 3.08
N CYS A 53 -6.60 3.60 2.53
CA CYS A 53 -5.57 4.55 2.98
C CYS A 53 -5.99 6.00 2.75
N ASN A 54 -6.61 6.31 1.60
CA ASN A 54 -7.12 7.65 1.32
C ASN A 54 -8.32 8.02 2.20
N GLU A 55 -9.20 7.08 2.54
CA GLU A 55 -10.27 7.30 3.51
C GLU A 55 -9.71 7.67 4.87
N LEU A 56 -8.80 6.84 5.41
CA LEU A 56 -8.16 7.07 6.71
C LEU A 56 -7.33 8.35 6.71
N ARG A 57 -6.65 8.66 5.60
CA ARG A 57 -5.89 9.92 5.43
C ARG A 57 -6.76 11.16 5.64
N ASN A 58 -8.01 11.11 5.22
CA ASN A 58 -8.95 12.24 5.31
C ASN A 58 -9.64 12.35 6.68
N THR A 59 -9.35 11.44 7.62
CA THR A 59 -9.91 11.52 8.97
C THR A 59 -9.21 12.60 9.81
N PRO A 60 -9.94 13.29 10.71
CA PRO A 60 -9.33 14.29 11.60
C PRO A 60 -8.22 13.68 12.46
N GLY A 61 -7.05 14.31 12.46
CA GLY A 61 -5.89 13.86 13.25
C GLY A 61 -5.05 12.78 12.57
N SER A 62 -5.35 12.40 11.32
CA SER A 62 -4.49 11.51 10.54
C SER A 62 -3.06 12.06 10.41
N HIS A 63 -2.08 11.18 10.63
CA HIS A 63 -0.65 11.45 10.42
C HIS A 63 -0.14 10.91 9.08
N LEU A 64 -1.00 10.29 8.27
CA LEU A 64 -0.63 9.67 7.01
C LEU A 64 -0.29 10.72 5.95
N LYS A 65 0.99 10.81 5.58
CA LYS A 65 1.55 11.81 4.65
C LYS A 65 1.54 11.35 3.19
N GLY A 66 1.67 10.05 2.95
CA GLY A 66 1.74 9.53 1.58
C GLY A 66 1.43 8.05 1.46
N VAL A 67 0.85 7.69 0.33
CA VAL A 67 0.52 6.31 -0.05
C VAL A 67 1.08 6.07 -1.44
N GLY A 68 1.88 5.01 -1.58
CA GLY A 68 2.47 4.62 -2.87
C GLY A 68 2.18 3.16 -3.19
N VAL A 69 2.10 2.83 -4.47
CA VAL A 69 2.01 1.44 -4.94
C VAL A 69 3.33 1.05 -5.58
N ILE A 70 3.88 -0.10 -5.19
CA ILE A 70 5.08 -0.68 -5.80
C ILE A 70 4.71 -1.97 -6.53
N LEU A 71 5.08 -2.03 -7.81
CA LEU A 71 4.93 -3.25 -8.59
C LEU A 71 6.04 -4.24 -8.21
N THR A 72 5.64 -5.45 -7.86
CA THR A 72 6.52 -6.54 -7.42
C THR A 72 6.45 -7.72 -8.39
N MET A 73 7.45 -8.61 -8.33
CA MET A 73 7.55 -9.81 -9.18
C MET A 73 7.42 -9.49 -10.69
N VAL A 74 7.97 -8.35 -11.12
CA VAL A 74 7.89 -7.91 -12.51
C VAL A 74 8.73 -8.82 -13.41
N VAL A 75 8.06 -9.58 -14.28
CA VAL A 75 8.73 -10.36 -15.32
C VAL A 75 8.84 -9.52 -16.59
N LYS A 76 10.07 -9.20 -17.02
CA LYS A 76 10.33 -8.44 -18.25
C LYS A 76 10.12 -9.32 -19.48
N LYS A 77 8.87 -9.41 -19.95
CA LYS A 77 8.48 -9.97 -21.26
C LYS A 77 7.56 -8.98 -21.97
N ALA A 78 7.61 -8.93 -23.31
CA ALA A 78 6.92 -7.90 -24.11
C ALA A 78 5.41 -7.75 -23.82
N ALA A 79 4.72 -8.84 -23.48
CA ALA A 79 3.30 -8.82 -23.09
C ALA A 79 3.09 -8.30 -21.67
N THR A 80 3.96 -8.67 -20.72
CA THR A 80 3.86 -8.30 -19.30
C THR A 80 4.16 -6.82 -19.07
N THR A 81 5.06 -6.22 -19.86
CA THR A 81 5.38 -4.77 -19.80
C THR A 81 4.14 -3.90 -20.02
N LYS A 82 3.22 -4.31 -20.91
CA LYS A 82 1.98 -3.58 -21.16
C LYS A 82 1.03 -3.60 -19.96
N LEU A 83 0.95 -4.76 -19.28
CA LEU A 83 0.15 -4.91 -18.06
C LEU A 83 0.73 -4.05 -16.93
N SER A 84 2.03 -4.11 -16.69
CA SER A 84 2.72 -3.29 -15.68
C SER A 84 2.48 -1.79 -15.88
N ALA A 85 2.60 -1.30 -17.12
CA ALA A 85 2.37 0.11 -17.46
C ALA A 85 0.91 0.53 -17.26
N THR A 86 -0.04 -0.36 -17.58
CA THR A 86 -1.47 -0.11 -17.38
C THR A 86 -1.83 -0.07 -15.89
N SER A 87 -1.22 -0.95 -15.09
CA SER A 87 -1.45 -0.99 -13.64
C SER A 87 -0.92 0.26 -12.93
N ALA A 88 0.24 0.79 -13.35
CA ALA A 88 0.82 1.99 -12.76
C ALA A 88 -0.04 3.26 -12.98
N ASN A 89 -0.68 3.41 -14.15
CA ASN A 89 -1.49 4.59 -14.48
C ASN A 89 -2.83 4.68 -13.71
N ARG A 90 -3.15 3.71 -12.86
CA ARG A 90 -4.46 3.62 -12.18
C ARG A 90 -4.44 4.06 -10.71
N PHE A 91 -3.29 4.49 -10.19
CA PHE A 91 -3.05 4.87 -8.80
C PHE A 91 -2.64 6.34 -8.66
#